data_AF-A0A4R8GDJ3-F1
#
_entry.id   AF-A0A4R8GDJ3-F1
#
_cell.length_a   1.000
_cell.length_b   1.000
_cell.length_c   1.000
_cell.angle_alpha   90.00
_cell.angle_beta   90.00
_cell.angle_gamma   90.00
#
_symmetry.space_group_name_H-M   'P 1'
#
loop_
_entity.id
_entity.type
_entity.pdbx_description
1 polymer ?
#
loop_
_entity_poly.entity_id
_entity_poly.type
_entity_poly.pdbx_seq_one_letter_code
_entity_poly.pdbx_strand_id
1 'polypeptide(L)'
;MNEYLKFKKMISPIIIQAIFWIGVVVSILVGLGTMISGFSSPYGGGMTVFMGLMILVVGPLSVRIYCEMLILFFKLNDSINEINEKLDS
;
A
#
# COMPACT_ATOMS: atom_id res chain seq x y z
N MET A 1 27.65 2.07 18.06
CA MET A 1 27.54 2.32 16.60
C MET A 1 27.62 1.05 15.74
N ASN A 2 27.58 -0.17 16.29
CA ASN A 2 27.52 -1.43 15.52
C ASN A 2 26.20 -2.21 15.69
N GLU A 3 25.18 -1.59 16.29
CA GLU A 3 23.86 -2.25 16.49
C GLU A 3 22.82 -1.86 15.44
N TYR A 4 23.15 -0.98 14.51
CA TYR A 4 22.36 -0.75 13.29
C TYR A 4 22.52 -1.88 12.25
N LEU A 5 23.50 -2.77 12.45
CA LEU A 5 23.72 -3.97 11.63
C LEU A 5 23.14 -5.24 12.26
N LYS A 6 22.60 -5.16 13.48
CA LYS A 6 21.72 -6.21 13.99
C LYS A 6 20.36 -6.00 13.33
N PHE A 7 20.11 -6.75 12.26
CA PHE A 7 18.81 -7.01 11.62
C PHE A 7 17.74 -7.59 12.59
N LYS A 8 17.75 -7.18 13.86
CA LYS A 8 16.83 -7.64 14.91
C LYS A 8 15.56 -6.79 14.99
N LYS A 9 15.55 -5.62 14.36
CA LYS A 9 14.33 -4.87 14.12
C LYS A 9 13.89 -5.15 12.70
N MET A 10 12.80 -5.87 12.52
CA MET A 10 12.20 -6.06 11.20
C MET A 10 12.02 -4.68 10.54
N ILE A 11 12.83 -4.41 9.52
CA ILE A 11 12.71 -3.20 8.69
C ILE A 11 11.53 -3.39 7.72
N SER A 12 11.19 -4.65 7.40
CA SER A 12 10.10 -5.06 6.52
C SER A 12 8.77 -4.33 6.75
N PRO A 13 8.20 -4.24 7.97
CA PRO A 13 6.94 -3.51 8.19
C PRO A 13 7.05 -2.01 7.90
N ILE A 14 8.21 -1.39 8.15
CA ILE A 14 8.44 0.04 7.89
C ILE A 14 8.56 0.30 6.38
N ILE A 15 9.25 -0.58 5.65
CA ILE A 15 9.36 -0.51 4.18
C ILE A 15 7.97 -0.62 3.53
N ILE A 16 7.13 -1.52 4.01
CA ILE A 16 5.76 -1.69 3.49
C ILE A 16 4.92 -0.43 3.75
N GLN A 17 5.05 0.20 4.92
CA GLN A 17 4.39 1.49 5.19
C GLN A 17 4.84 2.62 4.26
N ALA A 18 6.13 2.66 3.88
CA ALA A 18 6.62 3.64 2.91
C ALA A 18 6.02 3.40 1.51
N ILE A 19 5.97 2.14 1.07
CA ILE A 19 5.35 1.74 -0.21
C ILE A 19 3.85 2.06 -0.21
N PHE A 20 3.15 1.86 0.91
CA PHE A 20 1.74 2.23 1.06
C PHE A 20 1.50 3.71 0.76
N TRP A 21 2.27 4.60 1.41
CA TRP A 21 2.14 6.04 1.21
C TRP A 21 2.42 6.44 -0.25
N ILE A 22 3.42 5.83 -0.87
CA ILE A 22 3.71 6.03 -2.30
C ILE A 22 2.53 5.57 -3.16
N GLY A 23 1.97 4.38 -2.91
CA GLY A 23 0.83 3.84 -3.65
C GLY A 23 -0.45 4.66 -3.51
N VAL A 24 -0.69 5.25 -2.33
CA VAL A 24 -1.79 6.19 -2.10
C VAL A 24 -1.59 7.47 -2.89
N VAL A 25 -0.38 8.06 -2.84
CA VAL A 25 -0.05 9.27 -3.62
C VAL A 25 -0.22 9.02 -5.12
N VAL A 26 0.28 7.88 -5.62
CA VAL A 26 0.11 7.50 -7.03
C VAL A 26 -1.37 7.32 -7.39
N SER A 27 -2.17 6.65 -6.54
CA SER A 27 -3.62 6.49 -6.79
C SER A 27 -4.34 7.84 -6.88
N ILE A 28 -3.98 8.79 -6.01
CA ILE A 28 -4.53 10.15 -6.04
C ILE A 28 -4.11 10.88 -7.31
N LEU A 29 -2.83 10.80 -7.70
CA LEU A 29 -2.32 11.43 -8.91
C LEU A 29 -2.96 10.86 -10.19
N VAL A 30 -3.15 9.55 -10.25
CA VAL A 30 -3.83 8.87 -11.37
C VAL A 30 -5.31 9.22 -11.40
N GLY A 31 -6.00 9.24 -10.25
CA GLY A 31 -7.39 9.67 -10.15
C GLY A 31 -7.60 11.12 -10.60
N LEU A 32 -6.76 12.04 -10.15
CA LEU A 32 -6.81 13.44 -10.57
C LEU A 32 -6.45 13.61 -12.05
N GLY A 33 -5.42 12.92 -12.54
CA GLY A 33 -5.01 12.96 -13.95
C GLY A 33 -6.10 12.46 -14.89
N THR A 34 -6.81 11.39 -14.51
CA THR A 34 -7.94 10.85 -15.29
C THR A 34 -9.17 11.76 -15.25
N MET A 35 -9.41 12.50 -14.17
CA MET A 35 -10.46 13.53 -14.14
C MET A 35 -10.12 14.72 -15.06
N ILE A 36 -8.87 15.21 -15.01
CA ILE A 36 -8.44 16.35 -15.85
C ILE A 36 -8.49 16.00 -17.34
N SER A 37 -8.07 14.79 -17.71
CA SER A 37 -8.16 14.32 -19.10
C SER A 37 -9.62 14.12 -19.55
N GLY A 38 -10.50 13.70 -18.64
CA GLY A 38 -11.93 13.61 -18.89
C GLY A 38 -12.60 14.97 -19.16
N PHE A 39 -12.24 16.00 -18.39
CA PHE A 39 -12.72 17.38 -18.61
C PHE A 39 -12.23 18.00 -19.92
N SER A 40 -11.04 17.61 -20.38
CA SER A 40 -10.43 18.13 -21.61
C SER A 40 -10.94 17.44 -22.89
N SER A 41 -11.78 16.40 -22.77
CA SER A 41 -12.26 15.63 -23.90
C SER A 41 -13.54 16.25 -24.52
N PRO A 42 -13.55 16.60 -25.82
CA PRO A 42 -14.66 17.31 -26.47
C PRO A 42 -15.97 16.49 -26.60
N TYR A 43 -15.90 15.15 -26.55
CA TYR A 43 -17.05 14.26 -26.70
C TYR A 43 -17.01 13.15 -25.63
N GLY A 44 -17.96 13.16 -24.69
CA GLY A 44 -18.19 12.02 -23.78
C GLY A 44 -17.37 11.96 -22.48
N GLY A 45 -16.80 13.07 -22.00
CA GLY A 45 -15.95 13.13 -20.79
C GLY A 45 -16.63 12.77 -19.46
N GLY A 46 -17.96 12.68 -19.40
CA GLY A 46 -18.68 12.35 -18.16
C GLY A 46 -18.33 10.95 -17.61
N MET A 47 -18.16 9.97 -18.49
CA MET A 47 -17.81 8.59 -18.10
C MET A 47 -16.38 8.52 -17.53
N THR A 48 -15.42 9.21 -18.14
CA THR A 48 -14.03 9.21 -17.70
C THR A 48 -13.85 9.95 -16.38
N VAL A 49 -14.57 11.04 -16.16
CA VAL A 49 -14.60 11.73 -14.85
C VAL A 49 -15.20 10.84 -13.76
N PHE A 50 -16.28 10.11 -14.05
CA PHE A 50 -16.88 9.16 -13.11
C PHE A 50 -15.94 8.01 -12.76
N MET A 51 -15.21 7.49 -13.75
CA MET A 51 -14.17 6.47 -13.54
C MET A 51 -12.99 7.00 -12.72
N GLY A 52 -12.55 8.24 -12.95
CA GLY A 52 -11.53 8.90 -12.13
C GLY A 52 -11.95 9.07 -10.67
N LEU A 53 -13.23 9.40 -10.43
CA LEU A 53 -13.81 9.52 -9.09
C LEU A 53 -13.89 8.16 -8.38
N MET A 54 -14.29 7.11 -9.11
CA MET A 54 -14.24 5.73 -8.62
C MET A 54 -12.81 5.29 -8.27
N ILE A 55 -11.82 5.59 -9.12
CA ILE A 55 -10.41 5.27 -8.87
C ILE A 55 -9.87 6.02 -7.65
N LEU A 56 -10.30 7.26 -7.43
CA LEU A 56 -9.87 8.06 -6.29
C LEU A 56 -10.39 7.51 -4.95
N VAL A 57 -11.55 6.84 -4.94
CA VAL A 57 -12.11 6.20 -3.74
C VAL A 57 -11.65 4.75 -3.60
N VAL A 58 -11.75 3.96 -4.67
CA VAL A 58 -11.44 2.52 -4.67
C VAL A 58 -9.93 2.26 -4.68
N GLY A 59 -9.12 3.14 -5.29
CA GLY A 59 -7.66 3.00 -5.36
C GLY A 59 -7.02 2.99 -3.98
N PRO A 60 -7.18 4.05 -3.16
CA PRO A 60 -6.65 4.08 -1.80
C PRO A 60 -7.20 2.94 -0.91
N LEU A 61 -8.48 2.60 -1.07
CA LEU A 61 -9.10 1.49 -0.33
C LEU A 61 -8.44 0.15 -0.65
N SER A 62 -8.21 -0.13 -1.95
CA SER A 62 -7.54 -1.35 -2.41
C SER A 62 -6.10 -1.39 -1.91
N VAL A 63 -5.36 -0.28 -2.03
CA VAL A 63 -3.98 -0.17 -1.53
C VAL A 63 -3.92 -0.44 -0.03
N ARG A 64 -4.92 0.00 0.75
CA ARG A 64 -5.05 -0.31 2.19
C ARG A 64 -5.16 -1.81 2.44
N ILE A 65 -6.10 -2.47 1.77
CA ILE A 65 -6.35 -3.91 1.92
C ILE A 65 -5.09 -4.71 1.56
N TYR A 66 -4.44 -4.39 0.43
CA TYR A 66 -3.22 -5.07 0.03
C TYR A 66 -2.07 -4.88 1.04
N CYS A 67 -1.89 -3.66 1.56
CA CYS A 67 -0.84 -3.40 2.55
C CYS A 67 -1.10 -4.10 3.89
N GLU A 68 -2.36 -4.18 4.31
CA GLU A 68 -2.76 -4.87 5.53
C GLU A 68 -2.49 -6.37 5.43
N MET A 69 -2.78 -6.97 4.27
CA MET A 69 -2.41 -8.37 3.98
C MET A 69 -0.90 -8.59 3.98
N LEU A 70 -0.11 -7.70 3.36
CA LEU A 70 1.35 -7.80 3.35
C LEU A 70 1.94 -7.74 4.77
N ILE A 71 1.48 -6.81 5.61
CA ILE A 71 1.92 -6.70 7.00
C ILE A 71 1.52 -7.96 7.78
N LEU A 72 0.30 -8.47 7.57
CA LEU A 72 -0.19 -9.71 8.18
C LEU A 72 0.72 -10.90 7.88
N PHE A 73 1.19 -11.07 6.64
CA PHE A 73 2.12 -12.15 6.29
C PHE A 73 3.45 -12.06 7.05
N PHE A 74 4.04 -10.86 7.16
CA PHE A 74 5.26 -10.69 7.94
C PHE A 74 5.03 -10.97 9.43
N LYS A 75 3.88 -10.55 9.96
CA LYS A 75 3.50 -10.77 11.36
C LYS A 75 3.23 -12.25 11.68
N LEU A 76 2.67 -12.98 10.72
CA LEU A 76 2.52 -14.44 10.79
C LEU A 76 3.89 -15.13 10.84
N ASN A 77 4.83 -14.71 10.00
CA ASN A 77 6.18 -15.27 10.00
C ASN A 77 6.89 -15.07 11.35
N ASP A 78 6.79 -13.88 11.94
CA ASP A 78 7.30 -13.62 13.29
C ASP A 78 6.65 -14.52 14.35
N SER A 79 5.33 -14.69 14.27
CA SER A 79 4.57 -15.49 15.23
C SER A 79 4.98 -16.96 15.16
N ILE A 80 5.24 -17.50 13.96
CA ILE A 80 5.74 -18.87 13.77
C ILE A 80 7.17 -19.01 14.33
N ASN A 81 8.03 -18.02 14.11
CA ASN A 81 9.39 -18.03 14.64
C ASN A 81 9.39 -18.00 16.18
N GLU A 82 8.52 -17.20 16.80
CA GLU A 82 8.34 -17.15 18.26
C GLU A 82 7.87 -18.49 18.84
N ILE A 83 6.95 -19.18 18.16
CA ILE A 83 6.47 -20.51 18.57
C ILE A 83 7.60 -21.55 18.52
N ASN A 84 8.45 -21.52 17.48
CA ASN A 84 9.60 -22.42 17.39
C ASN A 84 10.62 -22.18 18.51
N GLU A 85 10.95 -20.92 18.82
CA GLU A 85 11.87 -20.60 19.94
C GLU A 85 11.33 -21.11 21.30
N LYS A 86 10.01 -21.07 21.51
CA LYS A 86 9.38 -21.59 22.74
C LYS A 86 9.30 -23.12 22.82
N LEU A 87 9.42 -23.83 21.69
CA LEU A 87 9.44 -25.29 21.65
C LEU A 87 10.86 -25.87 21.82
N ASP A 88 11.89 -25.10 21.43
CA ASP A 88 13.31 -25.45 21.59
C ASP A 88 13.90 -25.05 22.97
N SER A 89 13.13 -24.39 23.84
CA SER A 89 13.52 -24.00 25.21
C SER A 89 12.78 -24.78 26.28
#